data_AF-A0A535AUY2-F1
#
_entry.id   AF-A0A535AUY2-F1
#
_cell.length_a   1.000
_cell.length_b   1.000
_cell.length_c   1.000
_cell.angle_alpha   90.00
_cell.angle_beta   90.00
_cell.angle_gamma   90.00
#
_symmetry.space_group_name_H-M   'P 1'
#
loop_
_entity.id
_entity.type
_entity.pdbx_description
1 polymer ?
#
loop_
_entity_poly.entity_id
_entity_poly.type
_entity_poly.pdbx_seq_one_letter_code
_entity_poly.pdbx_strand_id
1 'polypeptide(L)'
;MRLSTLLGNTLRQIPSEAETPSHRLLLRAGMVAPLVAGIYSHLPLGRAVLRKIEQVIREEMDREGGQEVMMPSLLPIEVYQASGRDQSMAEILFRVKDHRERDFVLGPTHEEVTVELFKRNVRSYRDLPVLIYQIASKFRDEARPRGGLIRLRQFTMKDLYSFDIDSQGLDVSYQKMFGAYQRIFDRCGVPTVPVLADSGAMGGKDTHEFIYLTDYGEDSCILCSNCGYAANAEVAAFVKEPAHVDEEPKPVEEIDTPGLYTIASLAEHLGVPESRTCKAVFYSATYAAGVAGKKEQATVMQPVLVAIRGDMDVNEAKLRNALGAVELRYMEEAEATKAGFVAGSASAVGLRKKGIEKADGVAAGDSPARPARTSGRADRSMEAGEILVVADELVTRERNLVAGANKPDKHLVNVNYGRDWEADVVGDIALAKEGYRCAQCGTPMDLRRGIEMGQVFKLGTRYSEMMGATFLDREGRPQPVVMGSYGIGTERLLAAVVEANHDEAGIIWPRSLAP
;
A
#
# COMPACT_ATOMS: atom_id res chain seq x y z
N MET A 1 -28.34 19.15 27.33
CA MET A 1 -27.35 20.18 27.73
C MET A 1 -27.96 21.55 27.43
N ARG A 2 -27.86 22.55 28.31
CA ARG A 2 -28.35 23.90 27.99
C ARG A 2 -27.30 24.64 27.18
N LEU A 3 -27.70 25.36 26.13
CA LEU A 3 -26.77 26.13 25.29
C LEU A 3 -25.98 27.16 26.10
N SER A 4 -26.60 27.79 27.10
CA SER A 4 -25.98 28.80 27.98
C SER A 4 -24.80 28.28 28.82
N THR A 5 -24.65 26.95 28.93
CA THR A 5 -23.57 26.30 29.70
C THR A 5 -22.73 25.38 28.81
N LEU A 6 -22.91 25.44 27.49
CA LEU A 6 -22.15 24.63 26.54
C LEU A 6 -20.73 25.22 26.40
N LEU A 7 -19.71 24.39 26.55
CA LEU A 7 -18.34 24.77 26.22
C LEU A 7 -18.16 24.72 24.70
N GLY A 8 -17.98 25.88 24.08
CA GLY A 8 -17.75 26.02 22.63
C GLY A 8 -18.53 27.20 22.06
N ASN A 9 -17.96 27.86 21.06
CA ASN A 9 -18.58 28.97 20.36
C ASN A 9 -18.65 28.67 18.87
N THR A 10 -19.74 29.09 18.23
CA THR A 10 -19.81 29.10 16.77
C THR A 10 -18.95 30.22 16.20
N LEU A 11 -18.28 29.98 15.08
CA LEU A 11 -17.48 30.99 14.39
C LEU A 11 -18.33 31.68 13.30
N ARG A 12 -18.18 33.00 13.17
CA ARG A 12 -18.79 33.75 12.06
C ARG A 12 -18.02 33.58 10.76
N GLN A 13 -16.69 33.55 10.85
CA GLN A 13 -15.79 33.40 9.71
C GLN A 13 -15.18 32.00 9.73
N ILE A 14 -15.03 31.42 8.55
CA ILE A 14 -14.40 30.12 8.36
C ILE A 14 -12.87 30.31 8.45
N PRO A 15 -12.15 29.50 9.24
CA PRO A 15 -10.69 29.54 9.26
C PRO A 15 -10.11 29.25 7.87
N SER A 16 -9.18 30.09 7.42
CA SER A 16 -8.58 29.99 6.07
C SER A 16 -7.79 28.70 5.83
N GLU A 17 -7.34 28.07 6.90
CA GLU A 17 -6.55 26.82 6.89
C GLU A 17 -7.41 25.57 6.66
N ALA A 18 -8.75 25.69 6.71
CA ALA A 18 -9.64 24.57 6.48
C ALA A 18 -9.98 24.43 4.98
N GLU A 19 -9.52 23.36 4.36
CA GLU A 19 -9.69 23.11 2.92
C GLU A 19 -11.02 22.41 2.59
N THR A 20 -11.42 21.39 3.37
CA THR A 20 -12.63 20.59 3.09
C THR A 20 -13.90 21.18 3.71
N PRO A 21 -15.08 21.00 3.07
CA PRO A 21 -16.37 21.40 3.64
C PRO A 21 -16.60 20.86 5.06
N SER A 22 -16.36 19.57 5.28
CA SER A 22 -16.46 18.94 6.61
C SER A 22 -15.59 19.63 7.66
N HIS A 23 -14.32 19.89 7.35
CA HIS A 23 -13.41 20.55 8.30
C HIS A 23 -13.90 21.96 8.64
N ARG A 24 -14.28 22.75 7.63
CA ARG A 24 -14.81 24.10 7.81
C ARG A 24 -16.03 24.12 8.71
N LEU A 25 -16.99 23.22 8.47
CA LEU A 25 -18.24 23.15 9.20
C LEU A 25 -18.05 22.67 10.64
N LEU A 26 -17.18 21.67 10.86
CA LEU A 26 -16.88 21.16 12.20
C LEU A 26 -16.22 22.23 13.09
N LEU A 27 -15.32 23.05 12.54
CA LEU A 27 -14.76 24.20 13.26
C LEU A 27 -15.81 25.27 13.51
N ARG A 28 -16.57 25.65 12.47
CA ARG A 28 -17.57 26.71 12.53
C ARG A 28 -18.69 26.41 13.51
N ALA A 29 -19.09 25.14 13.63
CA ALA A 29 -20.11 24.68 14.55
C ALA A 29 -19.60 24.46 15.99
N GLY A 30 -18.31 24.69 16.27
CA GLY A 30 -17.72 24.46 17.58
C GLY A 30 -17.75 22.98 17.99
N MET A 31 -17.56 22.06 17.03
CA MET A 31 -17.57 20.61 17.26
C MET A 31 -16.18 20.09 17.61
N VAL A 32 -15.14 20.69 17.04
CA VAL A 32 -13.73 20.34 17.26
C VAL A 32 -12.87 21.59 17.38
N ALA A 33 -11.73 21.46 18.06
CA ALA A 33 -10.73 22.50 18.19
C ALA A 33 -9.33 21.91 17.91
N PRO A 34 -8.60 22.39 16.89
CA PRO A 34 -7.24 21.92 16.63
C PRO A 34 -6.30 22.36 17.76
N LEU A 35 -5.39 21.47 18.17
CA LEU A 35 -4.28 21.81 19.06
C LEU A 35 -3.00 22.04 18.26
N VAL A 36 -2.71 21.11 17.35
CA VAL A 36 -1.65 21.17 16.33
C VAL A 36 -2.11 20.40 15.10
N ALA A 37 -1.36 20.45 14.00
CA ALA A 37 -1.68 19.72 12.78
C ALA A 37 -1.90 18.22 13.07
N GLY A 38 -3.10 17.73 12.73
CA GLY A 38 -3.47 16.32 12.91
C GLY A 38 -3.86 15.91 14.35
N ILE A 39 -3.99 16.85 15.29
CA ILE A 39 -4.40 16.57 16.68
C ILE A 39 -5.51 17.54 17.10
N TYR A 40 -6.68 16.99 17.43
CA TYR A 40 -7.89 17.76 17.73
C TYR A 40 -8.46 17.43 19.10
N SER A 41 -9.00 18.45 19.76
CA SER A 41 -9.92 18.29 20.88
C SER A 41 -11.34 18.18 20.36
N HIS A 42 -12.10 17.18 20.83
CA HIS A 42 -13.52 17.04 20.52
C HIS A 42 -14.37 17.77 21.56
N LEU A 43 -15.04 18.84 21.13
CA LEU A 43 -15.91 19.65 21.97
C LEU A 43 -17.23 18.91 22.26
N PRO A 44 -18.07 19.35 23.22
CA PRO A 44 -19.16 18.53 23.74
C PRO A 44 -20.15 18.02 22.68
N LEU A 45 -20.50 18.85 21.67
CA LEU A 45 -21.37 18.43 20.58
C LEU A 45 -20.67 17.41 19.65
N GLY A 46 -19.42 17.67 19.25
CA GLY A 46 -18.65 16.72 18.44
C GLY A 46 -18.43 15.38 19.16
N ARG A 47 -18.18 15.42 20.48
CA ARG A 47 -18.05 14.21 21.31
C ARG A 47 -19.38 13.47 21.45
N ALA A 48 -20.52 14.17 21.49
CA ALA A 48 -21.83 13.55 21.49
C ALA A 48 -22.09 12.77 20.19
N VAL A 49 -21.74 13.33 19.03
CA VAL A 49 -21.83 12.63 17.74
C VAL A 49 -20.89 11.43 17.69
N LEU A 50 -19.61 11.60 18.08
CA LEU A 50 -18.65 10.49 18.10
C LEU A 50 -19.15 9.31 18.95
N ARG A 51 -19.72 9.57 20.14
CA ARG A 51 -20.31 8.51 20.97
C ARG A 51 -21.44 7.76 20.26
N LYS A 52 -22.26 8.45 19.46
CA LYS A 52 -23.32 7.84 18.66
C LYS A 52 -22.76 7.00 17.51
N ILE A 53 -21.72 7.48 16.84
CA ILE A 53 -20.99 6.73 15.82
C ILE A 53 -20.38 5.45 16.44
N GLU A 54 -19.66 5.59 17.54
CA GLU A 54 -19.08 4.45 18.27
C GLU A 54 -20.16 3.46 18.70
N GLN A 55 -21.34 3.93 19.12
CA GLN A 55 -22.48 3.09 19.49
C GLN A 55 -23.04 2.30 18.29
N VAL A 56 -23.20 2.94 17.12
CA VAL A 56 -23.60 2.26 15.88
C VAL A 56 -22.60 1.16 15.53
N ILE A 57 -21.30 1.46 15.64
CA ILE A 57 -20.24 0.50 15.39
C ILE A 57 -20.33 -0.68 16.36
N ARG A 58 -20.45 -0.44 17.67
CA ARG A 58 -20.57 -1.51 18.68
C ARG A 58 -21.74 -2.43 18.38
N GLU A 59 -22.92 -1.87 18.11
CA GLU A 59 -24.12 -2.67 17.81
C GLU A 59 -23.93 -3.60 16.61
N GLU A 60 -23.25 -3.15 15.56
CA GLU A 60 -23.00 -3.99 14.38
C GLU A 60 -21.85 -4.98 14.59
N MET A 61 -20.84 -4.67 15.40
CA MET A 61 -19.78 -5.62 15.76
C MET A 61 -20.32 -6.72 16.69
N ASP A 62 -21.08 -6.34 17.71
CA ASP A 62 -21.68 -7.27 18.68
C ASP A 62 -22.68 -8.20 17.98
N ARG A 63 -23.45 -7.68 17.01
CA ARG A 63 -24.36 -8.49 16.16
C ARG A 63 -23.63 -9.63 15.46
N GLU A 64 -22.41 -9.42 15.00
CA GLU A 64 -21.61 -10.41 14.27
C GLU A 64 -20.83 -11.37 15.19
N GLY A 65 -20.95 -11.19 16.51
CA GLY A 65 -20.25 -11.97 17.54
C GLY A 65 -18.90 -11.40 17.95
N GLY A 66 -18.63 -10.13 17.63
CA GLY A 66 -17.45 -9.42 18.11
C GLY A 66 -17.50 -9.20 19.62
N GLN A 67 -16.35 -9.33 20.27
CA GLN A 67 -16.19 -9.09 21.71
C GLN A 67 -15.34 -7.84 21.93
N GLU A 68 -15.93 -6.78 22.52
CA GLU A 68 -15.19 -5.54 22.81
C GLU A 68 -14.17 -5.78 23.93
N VAL A 69 -12.92 -5.45 23.67
CA VAL A 69 -11.78 -5.45 24.60
C VAL A 69 -11.12 -4.08 24.60
N MET A 70 -10.23 -3.83 25.56
CA MET A 70 -9.40 -2.63 25.60
C MET A 70 -7.93 -3.05 25.66
N MET A 71 -7.16 -2.67 24.64
CA MET A 71 -5.72 -2.93 24.59
C MET A 71 -4.93 -1.66 24.92
N PRO A 72 -3.71 -1.80 25.48
CA PRO A 72 -2.86 -0.63 25.77
C PRO A 72 -2.42 0.07 24.49
N SER A 73 -2.32 1.40 24.52
CA SER A 73 -1.74 2.19 23.42
C SER A 73 -0.22 2.38 23.55
N LEU A 74 0.34 2.27 24.76
CA LEU A 74 1.79 2.31 24.99
C LEU A 74 2.32 0.86 24.99
N LEU A 75 3.09 0.52 23.96
CA LEU A 75 3.50 -0.86 23.68
C LEU A 75 5.02 -1.00 23.73
N PRO A 76 5.56 -2.07 24.31
CA PRO A 76 7.00 -2.36 24.21
C PRO A 76 7.39 -2.59 22.75
N ILE A 77 8.50 -2.00 22.29
CA ILE A 77 8.94 -2.07 20.88
C ILE A 77 9.15 -3.52 20.41
N GLU A 78 9.49 -4.42 21.34
CA GLU A 78 9.75 -5.84 21.10
C GLU A 78 8.56 -6.54 20.43
N VAL A 79 7.33 -6.08 20.70
CA VAL A 79 6.11 -6.61 20.09
C VAL A 79 6.11 -6.36 18.57
N TYR A 80 6.54 -5.17 18.13
CA TYR A 80 6.66 -4.83 16.70
C TYR A 80 7.92 -5.41 16.05
N GLN A 81 8.99 -5.62 16.82
CA GLN A 81 10.18 -6.33 16.34
C GLN A 81 9.87 -7.81 16.04
N ALA A 82 8.96 -8.44 16.80
CA ALA A 82 8.54 -9.82 16.55
C ALA A 82 7.82 -9.98 15.20
N SER A 83 7.16 -8.95 14.69
CA SER A 83 6.54 -8.92 13.36
C SER A 83 7.39 -8.24 12.30
N GLY A 84 8.57 -7.70 12.65
CA GLY A 84 9.42 -6.88 11.76
C GLY A 84 8.81 -5.54 11.36
N ARG A 85 7.65 -5.16 11.90
CA ARG A 85 6.95 -3.91 11.55
C ARG A 85 7.54 -2.69 12.22
N ASP A 86 8.46 -2.85 13.17
CA ASP A 86 9.28 -1.75 13.66
C ASP A 86 10.10 -1.09 12.53
N GLN A 87 10.50 -1.86 11.53
CA GLN A 87 11.22 -1.40 10.34
C GLN A 87 10.26 -0.97 9.24
N SER A 88 9.32 -1.82 8.86
CA SER A 88 8.41 -1.52 7.73
C SER A 88 7.44 -0.36 8.01
N MET A 89 7.26 0.03 9.27
CA MET A 89 6.45 1.19 9.67
C MET A 89 7.29 2.28 10.34
N ALA A 90 8.62 2.27 10.18
CA ALA A 90 9.52 3.17 10.90
C ALA A 90 9.16 4.65 10.74
N GLU A 91 8.69 5.06 9.56
CA GLU A 91 8.35 6.45 9.26
C GLU A 91 7.10 6.96 9.99
N ILE A 92 6.18 6.07 10.35
CA ILE A 92 4.89 6.44 10.96
C ILE A 92 4.79 6.05 12.43
N LEU A 93 5.81 5.40 12.99
CA LEU A 93 5.84 4.96 14.39
C LEU A 93 6.30 6.09 15.31
N PHE A 94 5.41 6.52 16.21
CA PHE A 94 5.84 7.29 17.37
C PHE A 94 6.63 6.39 18.33
N ARG A 95 7.93 6.68 18.47
CA ARG A 95 8.82 6.02 19.43
C ARG A 95 9.02 6.89 20.66
N VAL A 96 8.87 6.29 21.84
CA VAL A 96 9.03 6.98 23.12
C VAL A 96 9.91 6.16 24.05
N LYS A 97 10.72 6.82 24.86
CA LYS A 97 11.52 6.18 25.91
C LYS A 97 10.95 6.49 27.28
N ASP A 98 10.95 5.51 28.18
CA ASP A 98 10.65 5.76 29.59
C ASP A 98 11.87 6.33 30.34
N HIS A 99 11.68 6.67 31.62
CA HIS A 99 12.75 7.20 32.47
C HIS A 99 13.90 6.20 32.75
N ARG A 100 13.78 4.94 32.31
CA ARG A 100 14.81 3.90 32.37
C ARG A 100 15.38 3.61 30.99
N GLU A 101 15.15 4.50 30.02
CA GLU A 101 15.62 4.39 28.64
C GLU A 101 15.08 3.16 27.88
N ARG A 102 13.97 2.56 28.36
CA ARG A 102 13.31 1.46 27.64
C ARG A 102 12.49 2.00 26.48
N ASP A 103 12.56 1.32 25.34
CA ASP A 103 11.91 1.72 24.10
C ASP A 103 10.45 1.23 24.04
N PHE A 104 9.56 2.16 23.74
CA PHE A 104 8.14 1.91 23.52
C PHE A 104 7.70 2.55 22.21
N VAL A 105 6.54 2.11 21.74
CA VAL A 105 5.80 2.75 20.66
C VAL A 105 4.40 3.13 21.14
N LEU A 106 3.87 4.21 20.58
CA LEU A 106 2.44 4.46 20.63
C LEU A 106 1.80 3.71 19.47
N GLY A 107 0.91 2.76 19.78
CA GLY A 107 0.37 1.80 18.81
C GLY A 107 -0.36 2.48 17.63
N PRO A 108 0.14 2.36 16.39
CA PRO A 108 -0.60 2.74 15.19
C PRO A 108 -1.74 1.77 14.84
N THR A 109 -1.64 0.54 15.35
CA THR A 109 -2.60 -0.59 15.25
C THR A 109 -2.16 -1.69 16.25
N HIS A 110 -2.85 -2.85 16.28
CA HIS A 110 -2.75 -3.82 17.38
C HIS A 110 -2.67 -5.29 16.96
N GLU A 111 -2.30 -5.62 15.72
CA GLU A 111 -2.20 -7.02 15.26
C GLU A 111 -1.35 -7.85 16.20
N GLU A 112 -0.14 -7.40 16.52
CA GLU A 112 0.81 -8.15 17.35
C GLU A 112 0.32 -8.31 18.79
N VAL A 113 -0.37 -7.30 19.32
CA VAL A 113 -0.97 -7.37 20.66
C VAL A 113 -2.08 -8.41 20.70
N THR A 114 -2.90 -8.50 19.64
CA THR A 114 -3.94 -9.53 19.57
C THR A 114 -3.37 -10.94 19.45
N VAL A 115 -2.24 -11.11 18.77
CA VAL A 115 -1.54 -12.40 18.70
C VAL A 115 -1.04 -12.83 20.08
N GLU A 116 -0.51 -11.90 20.88
CA GLU A 116 -0.12 -12.18 22.25
C GLU A 116 -1.31 -12.51 23.16
N LEU A 117 -2.46 -11.88 22.94
CA LEU A 117 -3.71 -12.25 23.62
C LEU A 117 -4.18 -13.65 23.19
N PHE A 118 -4.13 -13.96 21.91
CA PHE A 118 -4.49 -15.27 21.37
C PHE A 118 -3.68 -16.38 22.04
N LYS A 119 -2.34 -16.26 22.06
CA LYS A 119 -1.42 -17.26 22.63
C LYS A 119 -1.71 -17.58 24.10
N ARG A 120 -2.28 -16.63 24.84
CA ARG A 120 -2.61 -16.80 26.27
C ARG A 120 -3.97 -17.45 26.50
N ASN A 121 -4.91 -17.27 25.58
CA ASN A 121 -6.33 -17.54 25.82
C ASN A 121 -6.92 -18.64 24.93
N VAL A 122 -6.28 -18.98 23.80
CA VAL A 122 -6.75 -20.01 22.87
C VAL A 122 -5.76 -21.18 22.85
N ARG A 123 -6.27 -22.41 22.93
CA ARG A 123 -5.43 -23.63 22.96
C ARG A 123 -5.82 -24.65 21.91
N SER A 124 -7.10 -24.72 21.55
CA SER A 124 -7.63 -25.77 20.67
C SER A 124 -8.58 -25.20 19.63
N TYR A 125 -8.80 -25.94 18.55
CA TYR A 125 -9.80 -25.63 17.52
C TYR A 125 -11.21 -25.42 18.10
N ARG A 126 -11.50 -25.96 19.30
CA ARG A 126 -12.79 -25.78 19.99
C ARG A 126 -13.02 -24.38 20.53
N ASP A 127 -11.95 -23.61 20.70
CA ASP A 127 -12.03 -22.23 21.16
C ASP A 127 -12.27 -21.26 19.97
N LEU A 128 -12.23 -21.75 18.73
CA LEU A 128 -12.31 -20.97 17.49
C LEU A 128 -13.68 -21.12 16.80
N PRO A 129 -14.15 -20.10 16.05
CA PRO A 129 -13.49 -18.81 15.79
C PRO A 129 -13.64 -17.81 16.94
N VAL A 130 -12.71 -16.86 17.03
CA VAL A 130 -12.74 -15.75 18.00
C VAL A 130 -12.69 -14.42 17.26
N LEU A 131 -13.62 -13.52 17.56
CA LEU A 131 -13.64 -12.15 17.05
C LEU A 131 -13.51 -11.18 18.23
N ILE A 132 -12.42 -10.44 18.30
CA ILE A 132 -12.20 -9.40 19.31
C ILE A 132 -12.03 -8.04 18.66
N TYR A 133 -12.59 -6.99 19.24
CA TYR A 133 -12.39 -5.63 18.74
C TYR A 133 -12.18 -4.63 19.86
N GLN A 134 -11.66 -3.46 19.55
CA GLN A 134 -11.63 -2.33 20.45
C GLN A 134 -12.03 -1.07 19.70
N ILE A 135 -12.44 -0.04 20.43
CA ILE A 135 -12.54 1.34 19.94
C ILE A 135 -11.55 2.16 20.77
N ALA A 136 -10.38 2.40 20.21
CA ALA A 136 -9.25 2.94 20.96
C ALA A 136 -8.40 3.92 20.13
N SER A 137 -7.72 4.82 20.83
CA SER A 137 -6.80 5.77 20.22
C SER A 137 -5.60 5.08 19.58
N LYS A 138 -5.28 5.54 18.37
CA LYS A 138 -4.17 5.16 17.53
C LYS A 138 -3.29 6.39 17.28
N PHE A 139 -2.02 6.11 17.05
CA PHE A 139 -0.99 7.13 16.87
C PHE A 139 -0.17 6.81 15.62
N ARG A 140 -0.18 7.71 14.65
CA ARG A 140 0.63 7.60 13.42
C ARG A 140 1.34 8.92 13.23
N ASP A 141 2.66 8.94 13.12
CA ASP A 141 3.42 10.17 12.90
C ASP A 141 3.32 10.62 11.44
N GLU A 142 2.10 10.99 11.06
CA GLU A 142 1.76 11.38 9.70
C GLU A 142 2.56 12.63 9.32
N ALA A 143 3.36 12.50 8.26
CA ALA A 143 4.24 13.56 7.78
C ALA A 143 3.43 14.79 7.35
N ARG A 144 2.24 14.58 6.78
CA ARG A 144 1.37 15.66 6.28
C ARG A 144 -0.10 15.42 6.67
N PRO A 145 -0.51 15.74 7.91
CA PRO A 145 -1.91 15.69 8.31
C PRO A 145 -2.73 16.72 7.52
N ARG A 146 -3.84 16.30 6.92
CA ARG A 146 -4.68 17.13 6.02
C ARG A 146 -6.16 16.75 6.13
N GLY A 147 -7.04 17.62 5.61
CA GLY A 147 -8.47 17.34 5.55
C GLY A 147 -9.20 17.36 6.90
N GLY A 148 -8.66 18.07 7.90
CA GLY A 148 -9.29 18.15 9.23
C GLY A 148 -9.21 16.82 9.97
N LEU A 149 -10.36 16.15 10.14
CA LEU A 149 -10.46 14.85 10.80
C LEU A 149 -10.24 13.65 9.86
N ILE A 150 -9.96 13.88 8.58
CA ILE A 150 -9.75 12.81 7.60
C ILE A 150 -8.40 12.12 7.81
N ARG A 151 -7.33 12.90 8.00
CA ARG A 151 -5.96 12.41 8.15
C ARG A 151 -5.28 13.05 9.36
N LEU A 152 -5.10 12.24 10.40
CA LEU A 152 -4.75 12.65 11.76
C LEU A 152 -3.49 11.93 12.25
N ARG A 153 -2.81 12.54 13.24
CA ARG A 153 -1.69 11.90 13.97
C ARG A 153 -2.16 11.11 15.18
N GLN A 154 -3.18 11.62 15.86
CA GLN A 154 -3.91 10.93 16.91
C GLN A 154 -5.37 10.86 16.50
N PHE A 155 -5.92 9.65 16.50
CA PHE A 155 -7.32 9.40 16.13
C PHE A 155 -7.82 8.15 16.82
N THR A 156 -9.13 7.94 16.82
CA THR A 156 -9.79 6.77 17.37
C THR A 156 -10.16 5.84 16.23
N MET A 157 -9.78 4.58 16.38
CA MET A 157 -10.10 3.54 15.41
C MET A 157 -10.85 2.43 16.13
N LYS A 158 -11.92 1.96 15.49
CA LYS A 158 -12.39 0.60 15.74
C LYS A 158 -11.50 -0.35 14.95
N ASP A 159 -10.85 -1.28 15.61
CA ASP A 159 -10.08 -2.36 15.02
C ASP A 159 -10.56 -3.69 15.58
N LEU A 160 -11.02 -4.58 14.69
CA LEU A 160 -11.44 -5.95 14.98
C LEU A 160 -10.42 -6.91 14.39
N TYR A 161 -10.17 -8.02 15.09
CA TYR A 161 -9.31 -9.11 14.66
C TYR A 161 -10.06 -10.43 14.79
N SER A 162 -10.10 -11.20 13.71
CA SER A 162 -10.65 -12.56 13.72
C SER A 162 -9.52 -13.57 13.78
N PHE A 163 -9.75 -14.64 14.52
CA PHE A 163 -8.92 -15.83 14.61
C PHE A 163 -9.75 -17.02 14.20
N ASP A 164 -9.33 -17.68 13.12
CA ASP A 164 -10.09 -18.68 12.41
C ASP A 164 -9.25 -19.96 12.26
N ILE A 165 -9.93 -21.11 12.17
CA ILE A 165 -9.28 -22.44 12.06
C ILE A 165 -8.52 -22.56 10.74
N ASP A 166 -9.11 -22.08 9.66
CA ASP A 166 -8.63 -22.21 8.30
C ASP A 166 -9.10 -21.03 7.43
N SER A 167 -8.72 -21.03 6.15
CA SER A 167 -9.10 -19.99 5.19
C SER A 167 -10.61 -19.90 4.96
N GLN A 168 -11.36 -21.00 5.06
CA GLN A 168 -12.82 -20.96 4.94
C GLN A 168 -13.46 -20.26 6.13
N GLY A 169 -12.97 -20.51 7.35
CA GLY A 169 -13.38 -19.78 8.54
C GLY A 169 -13.09 -18.28 8.40
N LEU A 170 -11.90 -17.92 7.90
CA LEU A 170 -11.55 -16.53 7.62
C LEU A 170 -12.47 -15.89 6.58
N ASP A 171 -12.86 -16.60 5.52
CA ASP A 171 -13.81 -16.08 4.53
C ASP A 171 -15.17 -15.75 5.17
N VAL A 172 -15.64 -16.57 6.12
CA VAL A 172 -16.87 -16.29 6.88
C VAL A 172 -16.70 -15.03 7.74
N SER A 173 -15.62 -14.95 8.52
CA SER A 173 -15.31 -13.77 9.36
C SER A 173 -15.18 -12.50 8.52
N TYR A 174 -14.56 -12.60 7.35
CA TYR A 174 -14.42 -11.52 6.39
C TYR A 174 -15.78 -11.02 5.87
N GLN A 175 -16.67 -11.92 5.44
CA GLN A 175 -17.99 -11.55 4.92
C GLN A 175 -18.88 -10.94 6.00
N LYS A 176 -18.79 -11.42 7.25
CA LYS A 176 -19.46 -10.78 8.40
C LYS A 176 -19.04 -9.32 8.54
N MET A 177 -17.72 -9.05 8.51
CA MET A 177 -17.18 -7.70 8.67
C MET A 177 -17.50 -6.82 7.47
N PHE A 178 -17.42 -7.35 6.26
CA PHE A 178 -17.82 -6.64 5.05
C PHE A 178 -19.28 -6.17 5.14
N GLY A 179 -20.21 -7.08 5.46
CA GLY A 179 -21.63 -6.74 5.62
C GLY A 179 -21.89 -5.80 6.79
N ALA A 180 -21.19 -5.95 7.91
CA ALA A 180 -21.32 -5.04 9.05
C ALA A 180 -20.87 -3.62 8.70
N TYR A 181 -19.80 -3.47 7.92
CA TYR A 181 -19.30 -2.16 7.50
C TYR A 181 -20.30 -1.44 6.59
N GLN A 182 -20.88 -2.14 5.62
CA GLN A 182 -21.94 -1.58 4.78
C GLN A 182 -23.08 -1.03 5.64
N ARG A 183 -23.57 -1.83 6.61
CA ARG A 183 -24.63 -1.39 7.53
C ARG A 183 -24.21 -0.21 8.41
N ILE A 184 -22.98 -0.18 8.91
CA ILE A 184 -22.46 0.94 9.70
C ILE A 184 -22.50 2.23 8.88
N PHE A 185 -21.95 2.21 7.66
CA PHE A 185 -21.89 3.40 6.82
C PHE A 185 -23.28 3.86 6.38
N ASP A 186 -24.17 2.93 6.02
CA ASP A 186 -25.58 3.24 5.71
C ASP A 186 -26.30 3.87 6.90
N ARG A 187 -26.15 3.32 8.11
CA ARG A 187 -26.74 3.86 9.35
C ARG A 187 -26.17 5.22 9.74
N CYS A 188 -24.96 5.52 9.32
CA CYS A 188 -24.30 6.82 9.46
C CYS A 188 -24.62 7.77 8.30
N GLY A 189 -25.37 7.36 7.26
CA GLY A 189 -25.71 8.21 6.13
C GLY A 189 -24.52 8.56 5.24
N VAL A 190 -23.56 7.64 5.09
CA VAL A 190 -22.38 7.81 4.22
C VAL A 190 -22.40 6.72 3.14
N PRO A 191 -22.70 7.05 1.87
CA PRO A 191 -22.73 6.06 0.81
C PRO A 191 -21.32 5.61 0.45
N THR A 192 -20.99 4.34 0.68
CA THR A 192 -19.65 3.81 0.38
C THR A 192 -19.68 2.81 -0.76
N VAL A 193 -18.59 2.75 -1.53
CA VAL A 193 -18.34 1.76 -2.56
C VAL A 193 -17.18 0.87 -2.09
N PRO A 194 -17.39 -0.45 -1.95
CA PRO A 194 -16.29 -1.36 -1.68
C PRO A 194 -15.41 -1.47 -2.94
N VAL A 195 -14.11 -1.25 -2.78
CA VAL A 195 -13.13 -1.35 -3.87
C VAL A 195 -12.06 -2.36 -3.48
N LEU A 196 -11.56 -3.14 -4.45
CA LEU A 196 -10.36 -3.94 -4.26
C LEU A 196 -9.19 -3.04 -3.91
N ALA A 197 -8.35 -3.45 -2.96
CA ALA A 197 -7.24 -2.65 -2.49
C ALA A 197 -5.93 -3.45 -2.38
N ASP A 198 -4.83 -2.74 -2.14
CA ASP A 198 -3.56 -3.36 -1.81
C ASP A 198 -3.51 -3.72 -0.32
N SER A 199 -2.89 -4.85 0.01
CA SER A 199 -2.72 -5.27 1.40
C SER A 199 -1.55 -4.57 2.10
N GLY A 200 -0.70 -3.84 1.37
CA GLY A 200 0.36 -3.02 1.92
C GLY A 200 1.29 -3.73 2.90
N ALA A 201 1.77 -2.98 3.89
CA ALA A 201 2.61 -3.51 4.98
C ALA A 201 1.87 -4.51 5.88
N MET A 202 0.53 -4.50 5.87
CA MET A 202 -0.31 -5.42 6.63
C MET A 202 -0.17 -6.85 6.14
N GLY A 203 0.03 -7.04 4.83
CA GLY A 203 0.09 -8.33 4.17
C GLY A 203 -1.27 -9.01 4.06
N GLY A 204 -1.33 -10.05 3.21
CA GLY A 204 -2.54 -10.83 3.00
C GLY A 204 -2.86 -11.02 1.52
N LYS A 205 -4.03 -11.61 1.26
CA LYS A 205 -4.65 -11.72 -0.08
C LYS A 205 -6.09 -11.23 0.06
N ASP A 206 -6.68 -10.63 -0.97
CA ASP A 206 -8.07 -10.13 -0.95
C ASP A 206 -8.36 -9.13 0.19
N THR A 207 -8.24 -7.84 -0.11
CA THR A 207 -8.66 -6.75 0.78
C THR A 207 -9.64 -5.84 0.06
N HIS A 208 -10.60 -5.31 0.82
CA HIS A 208 -11.51 -4.29 0.32
C HIS A 208 -11.42 -3.04 1.18
N GLU A 209 -11.28 -1.90 0.53
CA GLU A 209 -11.48 -0.58 1.12
C GLU A 209 -12.92 -0.14 0.87
N PHE A 210 -13.52 0.50 1.87
CA PHE A 210 -14.84 1.11 1.75
C PHE A 210 -14.65 2.59 1.46
N ILE A 211 -14.90 3.01 0.22
CA ILE A 211 -14.59 4.35 -0.23
C ILE A 211 -15.85 5.20 -0.27
N TYR A 212 -15.84 6.36 0.40
CA TYR A 212 -16.81 7.42 0.15
C TYR A 212 -16.33 8.28 -1.02
N LEU A 213 -17.01 8.21 -2.17
CA LEU A 213 -16.60 8.94 -3.38
C LEU A 213 -16.85 10.43 -3.23
N THR A 214 -15.80 11.23 -3.33
CA THR A 214 -15.82 12.70 -3.21
C THR A 214 -14.54 13.29 -3.81
N ASP A 215 -14.64 14.50 -4.35
CA ASP A 215 -13.50 15.20 -4.97
C ASP A 215 -12.40 15.58 -3.96
N TYR A 216 -12.73 15.56 -2.66
CA TYR A 216 -11.81 15.83 -1.56
C TYR A 216 -11.06 14.59 -1.05
N GLY A 217 -11.32 13.41 -1.65
CA GLY A 217 -10.67 12.16 -1.30
C GLY A 217 -9.22 12.05 -1.77
N GLU A 218 -8.37 11.35 -1.02
CA GLU A 218 -6.96 11.13 -1.41
C GLU A 218 -6.79 9.90 -2.31
N ASP A 219 -7.68 8.92 -2.17
CA ASP A 219 -7.62 7.67 -2.94
C ASP A 219 -8.18 7.87 -4.34
N SER A 220 -7.48 7.30 -5.32
CA SER A 220 -7.96 7.22 -6.70
C SER A 220 -8.52 5.83 -6.95
N CYS A 221 -9.79 5.77 -7.35
CA CYS A 221 -10.52 4.54 -7.60
C CYS A 221 -10.87 4.43 -9.09
N ILE A 222 -10.66 3.25 -9.65
CA ILE A 222 -11.08 2.87 -10.99
C ILE A 222 -12.38 2.08 -10.88
N LEU A 223 -13.44 2.57 -11.55
CA LEU A 223 -14.79 2.04 -11.46
C LEU A 223 -15.32 1.66 -12.85
N CYS A 224 -15.95 0.50 -12.96
CA CYS A 224 -16.66 0.07 -14.17
C CYS A 224 -18.16 0.23 -13.99
N SER A 225 -18.76 1.10 -14.80
CA SER A 225 -20.20 1.38 -14.78
C SER A 225 -21.08 0.21 -15.26
N ASN A 226 -20.50 -0.77 -15.95
CA ASN A 226 -21.26 -1.89 -16.53
C ASN A 226 -21.32 -3.14 -15.64
N CYS A 227 -20.19 -3.60 -15.09
CA CYS A 227 -20.12 -4.86 -14.34
C CYS A 227 -19.92 -4.71 -12.82
N GLY A 228 -19.80 -3.48 -12.32
CA GLY A 228 -19.57 -3.21 -10.90
C GLY A 228 -18.14 -3.46 -10.42
N TYR A 229 -17.19 -3.71 -11.32
CA TYR A 229 -15.76 -3.76 -10.97
C TYR A 229 -15.33 -2.43 -10.36
N ALA A 230 -14.70 -2.50 -9.19
CA ALA A 230 -14.23 -1.34 -8.46
C ALA A 230 -12.91 -1.69 -7.77
N ALA A 231 -11.88 -0.87 -7.98
CA ALA A 231 -10.55 -1.09 -7.41
C ALA A 231 -9.86 0.24 -7.14
N ASN A 232 -9.07 0.31 -6.08
CA ASN A 232 -8.07 1.35 -5.91
C ASN A 232 -7.10 1.30 -7.11
N ALA A 233 -6.68 2.44 -7.62
CA ALA A 233 -5.78 2.57 -8.76
C ALA A 233 -4.47 1.76 -8.56
N GLU A 234 -4.04 1.61 -7.30
CA GLU A 234 -2.90 0.80 -6.91
C GLU A 234 -3.03 -0.69 -7.26
N VAL A 235 -4.25 -1.22 -7.37
CA VAL A 235 -4.51 -2.63 -7.72
C VAL A 235 -5.39 -2.83 -8.94
N ALA A 236 -5.85 -1.73 -9.56
CA ALA A 236 -6.76 -1.79 -10.69
C ALA A 236 -6.16 -2.54 -11.89
N ALA A 237 -6.89 -3.53 -12.38
CA ALA A 237 -6.57 -4.32 -13.57
C ALA A 237 -7.36 -3.79 -14.77
N PHE A 238 -6.72 -3.82 -15.94
CA PHE A 238 -7.31 -3.34 -17.19
C PHE A 238 -6.85 -4.19 -18.37
N VAL A 239 -7.54 -4.07 -19.50
CA VAL A 239 -7.19 -4.79 -20.73
C VAL A 239 -5.91 -4.20 -21.32
N LYS A 240 -4.86 -5.05 -21.43
CA LYS A 240 -3.60 -4.72 -22.08
C LYS A 240 -3.54 -5.30 -23.48
N GLU A 241 -3.85 -4.45 -24.46
CA GLU A 241 -3.72 -4.78 -25.88
C GLU A 241 -2.42 -4.20 -26.46
N PRO A 242 -1.55 -5.05 -27.04
CA PRO A 242 -0.34 -4.58 -27.69
C PRO A 242 -0.71 -3.85 -28.97
N ALA A 243 -0.09 -2.71 -29.20
CA ALA A 243 -0.38 -1.85 -30.35
C ALA A 243 0.36 -2.30 -31.62
N HIS A 244 1.46 -3.04 -31.47
CA HIS A 244 2.43 -3.27 -32.54
C HIS A 244 2.80 -4.76 -32.73
N VAL A 245 2.00 -5.67 -32.17
CA VAL A 245 2.29 -7.12 -32.15
C VAL A 245 2.32 -7.78 -33.54
N ASP A 246 1.57 -7.25 -34.50
CA ASP A 246 1.43 -7.86 -35.83
C ASP A 246 2.56 -7.47 -36.81
N GLU A 247 3.47 -6.59 -36.42
CA GLU A 247 4.56 -6.14 -37.29
C GLU A 247 5.69 -7.17 -37.36
N GLU A 248 6.33 -7.32 -38.52
CA GLU A 248 7.53 -8.14 -38.62
C GLU A 248 8.72 -7.50 -37.86
N PRO A 249 9.47 -8.27 -37.06
CA PRO A 249 10.66 -7.75 -36.37
C PRO A 249 11.71 -7.24 -37.36
N LYS A 250 12.13 -5.98 -37.21
CA LYS A 250 13.18 -5.35 -38.01
C LYS A 250 14.53 -5.39 -37.30
N PRO A 251 15.67 -5.29 -38.01
CA PRO A 251 16.99 -5.17 -37.39
C PRO A 251 17.07 -3.94 -36.48
N VAL A 252 17.76 -4.07 -35.35
CA VAL A 252 18.03 -2.95 -34.43
C VAL A 252 18.96 -1.95 -35.12
N GLU A 253 18.62 -0.67 -35.05
CA GLU A 253 19.44 0.42 -35.56
C GLU A 253 19.60 1.50 -34.48
N GLU A 254 20.80 2.07 -34.39
CA GLU A 254 21.10 3.20 -33.49
C GLU A 254 20.85 4.51 -34.22
N ILE A 255 20.18 5.46 -33.56
CA ILE A 255 19.88 6.79 -34.07
C ILE A 255 20.39 7.87 -33.11
N ASP A 256 20.78 9.02 -33.66
CA ASP A 256 21.19 10.18 -32.90
C ASP A 256 19.95 11.02 -32.50
N THR A 257 19.84 11.34 -31.21
CA THR A 257 18.70 12.02 -30.59
C THR A 257 19.17 13.09 -29.58
N PRO A 258 19.95 14.09 -30.02
CA PRO A 258 20.53 15.09 -29.12
C PRO A 258 19.46 15.93 -28.44
N GLY A 259 19.53 16.04 -27.11
CA GLY A 259 18.60 16.85 -26.33
C GLY A 259 17.20 16.25 -26.16
N LEU A 260 16.97 15.02 -26.60
CA LEU A 260 15.68 14.32 -26.46
C LEU A 260 15.71 13.40 -25.24
N TYR A 261 15.17 13.88 -24.12
CA TYR A 261 15.19 13.17 -22.83
C TYR A 261 13.81 12.72 -22.33
N THR A 262 12.73 13.06 -23.03
CA THR A 262 11.36 12.69 -22.65
C THR A 262 10.71 11.84 -23.73
N ILE A 263 9.77 10.98 -23.32
CA ILE A 263 8.99 10.14 -24.24
C ILE A 263 8.24 11.00 -25.26
N ALA A 264 7.61 12.08 -24.81
CA ALA A 264 6.87 12.99 -25.67
C ALA A 264 7.77 13.62 -26.75
N SER A 265 8.94 14.15 -26.38
CA SER A 265 9.83 14.79 -27.36
C SER A 265 10.44 13.79 -28.34
N LEU A 266 10.75 12.58 -27.89
CA LEU A 266 11.24 11.50 -28.75
C LEU A 266 10.17 11.03 -29.74
N ALA A 267 8.95 10.80 -29.26
CA ALA A 267 7.82 10.35 -30.08
C ALA A 267 7.46 11.39 -31.15
N GLU A 268 7.39 12.66 -30.78
CA GLU A 268 7.16 13.78 -31.70
C GLU A 268 8.26 13.87 -32.77
N HIS A 269 9.53 13.83 -32.36
CA HIS A 269 10.66 13.90 -33.28
C HIS A 269 10.66 12.77 -34.32
N LEU A 270 10.30 11.56 -33.91
CA LEU A 270 10.26 10.37 -34.79
C LEU A 270 8.95 10.23 -35.56
N GLY A 271 7.93 11.05 -35.28
CA GLY A 271 6.61 10.95 -35.90
C GLY A 271 5.88 9.64 -35.56
N VAL A 272 6.07 9.13 -34.34
CA VAL A 272 5.45 7.88 -33.86
C VAL A 272 4.59 8.14 -32.62
N PRO A 273 3.59 7.30 -32.30
CA PRO A 273 2.88 7.42 -31.02
C PRO A 273 3.79 7.07 -29.85
N GLU A 274 3.50 7.60 -28.65
CA GLU A 274 4.24 7.25 -27.42
C GLU A 274 4.24 5.74 -27.13
N SER A 275 3.19 5.02 -27.55
CA SER A 275 3.10 3.55 -27.46
C SER A 275 4.22 2.82 -28.22
N ARG A 276 4.90 3.49 -29.16
CA ARG A 276 6.04 2.96 -29.91
C ARG A 276 7.35 3.00 -29.13
N THR A 277 7.36 3.64 -27.97
CA THR A 277 8.57 3.83 -27.17
C THR A 277 8.56 2.91 -25.94
N CYS A 278 9.75 2.55 -25.45
CA CYS A 278 9.97 1.80 -24.22
C CYS A 278 10.64 2.72 -23.19
N LYS A 279 9.90 3.08 -22.16
CA LYS A 279 10.35 3.90 -21.03
C LYS A 279 11.15 3.03 -20.06
N ALA A 280 12.30 3.54 -19.61
CA ALA A 280 13.09 2.95 -18.54
C ALA A 280 12.96 3.82 -17.28
N VAL A 281 12.57 3.21 -16.16
CA VAL A 281 12.41 3.89 -14.87
C VAL A 281 13.29 3.21 -13.83
N PHE A 282 13.98 3.98 -12.99
CA PHE A 282 14.97 3.44 -12.05
C PHE A 282 14.48 3.52 -10.60
N TYR A 283 14.49 2.38 -9.94
CA TYR A 283 14.12 2.25 -8.53
C TYR A 283 15.26 1.66 -7.71
N SER A 284 15.30 2.00 -6.43
CA SER A 284 16.03 1.26 -5.41
C SER A 284 15.03 0.45 -4.61
N ALA A 285 15.25 -0.87 -4.57
CA ALA A 285 14.42 -1.81 -3.81
C ALA A 285 15.14 -2.26 -2.53
N THR A 286 14.46 -2.13 -1.39
CA THR A 286 14.97 -2.60 -0.10
C THR A 286 14.29 -3.93 0.26
N TYR A 287 15.09 -4.94 0.57
CA TYR A 287 14.61 -6.25 1.02
C TYR A 287 14.93 -6.48 2.50
N ALA A 288 14.00 -7.15 3.20
CA ALA A 288 14.25 -7.65 4.55
C ALA A 288 15.26 -8.81 4.52
N ALA A 289 16.23 -8.81 5.44
CA ALA A 289 17.14 -9.92 5.60
C ALA A 289 16.40 -11.17 6.14
N GLY A 290 16.68 -12.35 5.58
CA GLY A 290 16.04 -13.60 5.98
C GLY A 290 16.22 -13.94 7.48
N VAL A 291 15.18 -14.53 8.08
CA VAL A 291 15.13 -14.95 9.49
C VAL A 291 15.98 -16.20 9.73
N ALA A 292 17.06 -16.07 10.52
CA ALA A 292 17.44 -16.96 11.63
C ALA A 292 18.75 -16.53 12.31
N GLY A 293 18.66 -15.95 13.52
CA GLY A 293 19.68 -16.14 14.56
C GLY A 293 21.00 -15.36 14.53
N LYS A 294 21.14 -14.25 13.78
CA LYS A 294 22.33 -13.36 13.89
C LYS A 294 21.94 -11.89 14.10
N LYS A 295 22.67 -11.24 15.01
CA LYS A 295 22.40 -9.92 15.60
C LYS A 295 22.68 -8.69 14.72
N GLU A 296 22.91 -8.85 13.41
CA GLU A 296 23.08 -7.72 12.48
C GLU A 296 22.22 -7.97 11.24
N GLN A 297 21.06 -7.30 11.21
CA GLN A 297 20.11 -7.30 10.10
C GLN A 297 20.65 -6.36 9.01
N ALA A 298 21.26 -6.90 7.96
CA ALA A 298 21.68 -6.09 6.82
C ALA A 298 20.53 -5.98 5.82
N THR A 299 19.89 -4.81 5.71
CA THR A 299 19.00 -4.49 4.58
C THR A 299 19.81 -4.53 3.28
N VAL A 300 19.34 -5.28 2.30
CA VAL A 300 19.96 -5.30 0.97
C VAL A 300 19.20 -4.33 0.10
N MET A 301 19.90 -3.29 -0.37
CA MET A 301 19.40 -2.38 -1.38
C MET A 301 19.87 -2.88 -2.76
N GLN A 302 18.93 -3.03 -3.69
CA GLN A 302 19.21 -3.47 -5.04
C GLN A 302 18.74 -2.43 -6.06
N PRO A 303 19.57 -2.06 -7.05
CA PRO A 303 19.13 -1.21 -8.16
C PRO A 303 18.20 -2.01 -9.09
N VAL A 304 17.10 -1.39 -9.49
CA VAL A 304 16.06 -1.97 -10.34
C VAL A 304 15.83 -1.08 -11.56
N LEU A 305 15.94 -1.64 -12.76
CA LEU A 305 15.48 -1.01 -13.99
C LEU A 305 14.12 -1.59 -14.38
N VAL A 306 13.14 -0.72 -14.53
CA VAL A 306 11.79 -1.07 -14.96
C VAL A 306 11.58 -0.64 -16.41
N ALA A 307 11.25 -1.59 -17.28
CA ALA A 307 10.88 -1.36 -18.66
C ALA A 307 9.35 -1.39 -18.82
N ILE A 308 8.78 -0.30 -19.31
CA ILE A 308 7.34 -0.13 -19.51
C ILE A 308 7.06 0.63 -20.81
N ARG A 309 5.88 0.47 -21.41
CA ARG A 309 5.52 1.19 -22.64
C ARG A 309 5.45 2.71 -22.39
N GLY A 310 5.85 3.52 -23.36
CA GLY A 310 6.05 4.97 -23.19
C GLY A 310 4.84 5.76 -22.69
N ASP A 311 3.66 5.36 -23.14
CA ASP A 311 2.35 5.94 -22.79
C ASP A 311 1.82 5.50 -21.40
N MET A 312 2.52 4.56 -20.76
CA MET A 312 2.14 3.99 -19.46
C MET A 312 3.06 4.44 -18.34
N ASP A 313 2.52 4.42 -17.12
CA ASP A 313 3.23 4.77 -15.90
C ASP A 313 3.32 3.56 -14.98
N VAL A 314 4.42 3.47 -14.24
CA VAL A 314 4.68 2.38 -13.32
C VAL A 314 3.75 2.51 -12.12
N ASN A 315 3.09 1.41 -11.77
CA ASN A 315 2.37 1.25 -10.53
C ASN A 315 3.33 0.69 -9.47
N GLU A 316 3.74 1.54 -8.53
CA GLU A 316 4.72 1.21 -7.49
C GLU A 316 4.23 0.13 -6.54
N ALA A 317 2.93 0.10 -6.22
CA ALA A 317 2.35 -0.94 -5.36
C ALA A 317 2.46 -2.32 -6.03
N LYS A 318 2.08 -2.42 -7.31
CA LYS A 318 2.22 -3.65 -8.10
C LYS A 318 3.69 -4.05 -8.25
N LEU A 319 4.58 -3.10 -8.54
CA LEU A 319 6.02 -3.36 -8.65
C LEU A 319 6.59 -3.88 -7.33
N ARG A 320 6.27 -3.25 -6.20
CA ARG A 320 6.71 -3.67 -4.86
C ARG A 320 6.29 -5.09 -4.58
N ASN A 321 5.02 -5.41 -4.87
CA ASN A 321 4.45 -6.73 -4.66
C ASN A 321 5.08 -7.79 -5.58
N ALA A 322 5.35 -7.45 -6.85
CA ALA A 322 6.03 -8.34 -7.80
C ALA A 322 7.48 -8.65 -7.37
N LEU A 323 8.15 -7.69 -6.73
CA LEU A 323 9.50 -7.84 -6.21
C LEU A 323 9.55 -8.52 -4.83
N GLY A 324 8.47 -8.44 -4.04
CA GLY A 324 8.51 -8.78 -2.63
C GLY A 324 9.40 -7.82 -1.81
N ALA A 325 9.56 -6.59 -2.30
CA ALA A 325 10.34 -5.55 -1.64
C ALA A 325 9.58 -4.99 -0.43
N VAL A 326 10.32 -4.59 0.61
CA VAL A 326 9.76 -3.89 1.77
C VAL A 326 9.48 -2.43 1.42
N GLU A 327 10.38 -1.84 0.64
CA GLU A 327 10.34 -0.44 0.25
C GLU A 327 10.80 -0.30 -1.21
N LEU A 328 10.19 0.65 -1.92
CA LEU A 328 10.62 1.11 -3.23
C LEU A 328 10.72 2.63 -3.21
N ARG A 329 11.80 3.15 -3.80
CA ARG A 329 11.96 4.58 -4.06
C ARG A 329 12.60 4.81 -5.41
N TYR A 330 12.35 5.97 -6.02
CA TYR A 330 13.13 6.40 -7.18
C TYR A 330 14.62 6.48 -6.82
N MET A 331 15.47 6.13 -7.78
CA MET A 331 16.89 6.40 -7.67
C MET A 331 17.15 7.89 -7.89
N GLU A 332 18.02 8.47 -7.08
CA GLU A 332 18.56 9.79 -7.37
C GLU A 332 19.52 9.74 -8.57
N GLU A 333 19.73 10.86 -9.25
CA GLU A 333 20.56 10.93 -10.46
C GLU A 333 21.98 10.40 -10.24
N ALA A 334 22.58 10.71 -9.08
CA ALA A 334 23.91 10.23 -8.70
C ALA A 334 23.94 8.70 -8.53
N GLU A 335 22.88 8.11 -7.98
CA GLU A 335 22.75 6.66 -7.80
C GLU A 335 22.56 5.96 -9.14
N ALA A 336 21.70 6.51 -10.01
CA ALA A 336 21.47 5.98 -11.35
C ALA A 336 22.74 6.02 -12.19
N THR A 337 23.48 7.12 -12.14
CA THR A 337 24.79 7.27 -12.79
C THR A 337 25.81 6.25 -12.27
N LYS A 338 25.86 6.05 -10.95
CA LYS A 338 26.75 5.06 -10.31
C LYS A 338 26.39 3.61 -10.70
N ALA A 339 25.10 3.33 -10.91
CA ALA A 339 24.62 2.06 -11.42
C ALA A 339 24.90 1.88 -12.94
N GLY A 340 25.40 2.91 -13.62
CA GLY A 340 25.75 2.87 -15.04
C GLY A 340 24.60 3.23 -15.98
N PHE A 341 23.51 3.82 -15.46
CA PHE A 341 22.41 4.29 -16.29
C PHE A 341 22.69 5.67 -16.87
N VAL A 342 22.28 5.87 -18.12
CA VAL A 342 22.33 7.17 -18.82
C VAL A 342 20.92 7.74 -18.84
N ALA A 343 20.63 8.70 -17.95
CA ALA A 343 19.31 9.32 -17.87
C ALA A 343 18.86 9.88 -19.24
N GLY A 344 17.60 9.64 -19.59
CA GLY A 344 17.03 10.05 -20.89
C GLY A 344 17.47 9.20 -22.10
N SER A 345 18.39 8.26 -21.94
CA SER A 345 18.83 7.36 -23.03
C SER A 345 19.14 5.94 -22.54
N ALA A 346 18.57 5.52 -21.41
CA ALA A 346 18.79 4.17 -20.87
C ALA A 346 17.76 3.16 -21.38
N SER A 347 18.15 1.89 -21.37
CA SER A 347 17.24 0.76 -21.55
C SER A 347 17.81 -0.53 -20.97
N ALA A 348 16.99 -1.58 -20.96
CA ALA A 348 17.42 -2.94 -20.62
C ALA A 348 18.35 -3.58 -21.67
N VAL A 349 18.51 -2.97 -22.86
CA VAL A 349 19.31 -3.54 -23.94
C VAL A 349 20.79 -3.56 -23.56
N GLY A 350 21.40 -4.74 -23.59
CA GLY A 350 22.81 -4.92 -23.23
C GLY A 350 23.07 -5.03 -21.72
N LEU A 351 22.05 -4.94 -20.87
CA LEU A 351 22.14 -5.31 -19.46
C LEU A 351 21.98 -6.84 -19.35
N ARG A 352 23.08 -7.60 -19.55
CA ARG A 352 23.06 -9.08 -19.38
C ARG A 352 23.74 -9.53 -18.08
N LYS A 353 23.10 -10.54 -17.47
CA LYS A 353 23.47 -11.36 -16.28
C LYS A 353 24.97 -11.68 -16.18
N LYS A 354 25.59 -11.33 -15.06
CA LYS A 354 26.82 -11.99 -14.58
C LYS A 354 26.45 -13.36 -13.99
N GLY A 355 26.22 -14.34 -14.85
CA GLY A 355 26.00 -15.71 -14.40
C GLY A 355 25.11 -16.49 -15.35
N ILE A 356 25.71 -16.96 -16.45
CA ILE A 356 25.52 -18.25 -17.12
C ILE A 356 26.43 -18.14 -18.34
N GLU A 357 27.68 -18.58 -18.20
CA GLU A 357 28.49 -18.94 -19.35
C GLU A 357 27.82 -20.17 -19.98
N LYS A 358 27.41 -20.05 -21.25
CA LYS A 358 27.20 -21.23 -22.08
C LYS A 358 28.56 -21.90 -22.25
N ALA A 359 28.73 -23.04 -21.59
CA ALA A 359 29.87 -23.91 -21.86
C ALA A 359 29.66 -24.57 -23.23
N ASP A 360 30.19 -23.94 -24.27
CA ASP A 360 30.56 -24.64 -25.49
C ASP A 360 31.74 -25.57 -25.16
N GLY A 361 31.63 -26.84 -25.60
CA GLY A 361 32.40 -27.95 -25.06
C GLY A 361 33.92 -27.89 -25.24
N VAL A 362 34.63 -28.63 -24.38
CA VAL A 362 35.54 -29.76 -24.71
C VAL A 362 36.02 -30.39 -23.38
N ALA A 363 36.36 -31.68 -23.48
CA ALA A 363 36.50 -32.70 -22.44
C ALA A 363 37.63 -32.55 -21.39
N ALA A 364 37.37 -33.23 -20.26
CA ALA A 364 38.25 -34.06 -19.42
C ALA A 364 39.52 -33.48 -18.76
N GLY A 365 39.60 -33.63 -17.43
CA GLY A 365 40.87 -33.69 -16.70
C GLY A 365 40.83 -33.20 -15.25
N ASP A 366 40.84 -34.16 -14.32
CA ASP A 366 41.35 -34.16 -12.93
C ASP A 366 41.61 -32.83 -12.16
N SER A 367 41.04 -32.77 -10.96
CA SER A 367 41.55 -32.01 -9.79
C SER A 367 42.97 -32.47 -9.41
N PRO A 368 43.84 -31.64 -8.78
CA PRO A 368 43.50 -30.88 -7.57
C PRO A 368 44.24 -29.54 -7.34
N ALA A 369 43.91 -28.93 -6.18
CA ALA A 369 44.69 -27.98 -5.38
C ALA A 369 44.31 -26.48 -5.44
N ARG A 370 43.81 -26.01 -4.29
CA ARG A 370 43.82 -24.61 -3.85
C ARG A 370 45.25 -24.07 -3.74
N PRO A 371 45.50 -22.79 -4.08
CA PRO A 371 46.57 -22.03 -3.47
C PRO A 371 46.06 -20.97 -2.49
N ALA A 372 47.01 -20.56 -1.65
CA ALA A 372 46.90 -19.77 -0.44
C ALA A 372 46.45 -18.32 -0.64
N ARG A 373 45.87 -17.77 0.44
CA ARG A 373 45.63 -16.34 0.65
C ARG A 373 46.92 -15.53 0.48
N THR A 374 46.85 -14.47 -0.31
CA THR A 374 47.73 -13.30 -0.18
C THR A 374 46.92 -12.11 0.33
N SER A 375 47.43 -11.54 1.40
CA SER A 375 46.91 -10.38 2.11
C SER A 375 47.15 -9.10 1.31
N GLY A 376 46.10 -8.55 0.73
CA GLY A 376 46.03 -7.15 0.29
C GLY A 376 44.81 -6.52 0.95
N ARG A 377 45.00 -5.46 1.75
CA ARG A 377 43.92 -4.66 2.33
C ARG A 377 43.09 -4.05 1.19
N ALA A 378 41.96 -4.68 0.90
CA ALA A 378 40.94 -4.11 0.05
C ALA A 378 40.19 -3.03 0.84
N ASP A 379 40.22 -1.83 0.30
CA ASP A 379 39.25 -0.79 0.57
C ASP A 379 37.86 -1.34 0.21
N ARG A 380 37.09 -1.76 1.22
CA ARG A 380 35.72 -2.28 1.05
C ARG A 380 34.77 -1.10 0.89
N SER A 381 34.85 -0.47 -0.27
CA SER A 381 33.73 0.29 -0.84
C SER A 381 32.58 -0.67 -1.13
N MET A 382 31.34 -0.23 -0.90
CA MET A 382 30.12 -1.02 -1.10
C MET A 382 30.09 -1.63 -2.51
N GLU A 383 30.09 -2.97 -2.62
CA GLU A 383 29.84 -3.67 -3.88
C GLU A 383 28.39 -3.36 -4.31
N ALA A 384 28.22 -2.69 -5.46
CA ALA A 384 26.92 -2.46 -6.06
C ALA A 384 26.30 -3.82 -6.46
N GLY A 385 25.13 -4.15 -5.91
CA GLY A 385 24.39 -5.35 -6.27
C GLY A 385 24.06 -5.40 -7.77
N GLU A 386 23.91 -6.60 -8.32
CA GLU A 386 23.49 -6.79 -9.71
C GLU A 386 22.15 -6.09 -9.98
N ILE A 387 22.08 -5.36 -11.10
CA ILE A 387 20.87 -4.65 -11.54
C ILE A 387 19.79 -5.67 -11.86
N LEU A 388 18.63 -5.51 -11.23
CA LEU A 388 17.45 -6.32 -11.54
C LEU A 388 16.65 -5.65 -12.66
N VAL A 389 16.34 -6.38 -13.72
CA VAL A 389 15.50 -5.89 -14.82
C VAL A 389 14.08 -6.40 -14.66
N VAL A 390 13.11 -5.49 -14.59
CA VAL A 390 11.68 -5.80 -14.50
C VAL A 390 10.98 -5.26 -15.73
N ALA A 391 10.05 -6.02 -16.32
CA ALA A 391 9.25 -5.57 -17.45
C ALA A 391 7.74 -5.66 -17.17
N ASP A 392 7.00 -4.66 -17.63
CA ASP A 392 5.54 -4.80 -17.73
C ASP A 392 5.19 -5.83 -18.81
N GLU A 393 4.24 -6.71 -18.53
CA GLU A 393 3.84 -7.77 -19.46
C GLU A 393 3.46 -7.26 -20.86
N LEU A 394 2.93 -6.03 -20.99
CA LEU A 394 2.57 -5.47 -22.29
C LEU A 394 3.80 -5.19 -23.14
N VAL A 395 4.86 -4.63 -22.55
CA VAL A 395 6.08 -4.26 -23.30
C VAL A 395 6.76 -5.50 -23.90
N THR A 396 6.59 -6.67 -23.28
CA THR A 396 7.13 -7.95 -23.76
C THR A 396 6.42 -8.48 -25.02
N ARG A 397 5.21 -7.96 -25.31
CA ARG A 397 4.36 -8.37 -26.43
C ARG A 397 4.40 -7.38 -27.60
N GLU A 398 4.98 -6.20 -27.40
CA GLU A 398 5.17 -5.21 -28.45
C GLU A 398 6.34 -5.58 -29.36
N ARG A 399 6.32 -5.05 -30.58
CA ARG A 399 7.42 -5.21 -31.53
C ARG A 399 7.95 -3.87 -31.99
N ASN A 400 9.23 -3.88 -32.34
CA ASN A 400 9.95 -2.77 -32.94
C ASN A 400 9.86 -1.46 -32.13
N LEU A 401 10.04 -1.55 -30.81
CA LEU A 401 10.00 -0.38 -29.93
C LEU A 401 11.25 0.50 -30.10
N VAL A 402 11.10 1.78 -29.73
CA VAL A 402 12.21 2.72 -29.57
C VAL A 402 12.62 2.73 -28.10
N ALA A 403 13.88 2.45 -27.80
CA ALA A 403 14.41 2.44 -26.44
C ALA A 403 15.74 3.20 -26.36
N GLY A 404 16.18 3.61 -25.18
CA GLY A 404 17.49 4.26 -25.01
C GLY A 404 18.66 3.35 -25.41
N ALA A 405 19.73 3.92 -25.98
CA ALA A 405 20.91 3.15 -26.41
C ALA A 405 21.97 2.91 -25.32
N ASN A 406 21.68 3.29 -24.07
CA ASN A 406 22.65 3.36 -22.96
C ASN A 406 23.87 4.25 -23.28
N LYS A 407 23.68 5.24 -24.15
CA LYS A 407 24.68 6.24 -24.57
C LYS A 407 24.02 7.61 -24.58
N PRO A 408 24.74 8.68 -24.18
CA PRO A 408 24.18 10.04 -24.25
C PRO A 408 23.69 10.37 -25.66
N ASP A 409 22.53 11.00 -25.74
CA ASP A 409 21.95 11.54 -26.98
C ASP A 409 21.70 10.48 -28.07
N LYS A 410 21.45 9.22 -27.69
CA LYS A 410 21.20 8.14 -28.64
C LYS A 410 20.09 7.19 -28.21
N HIS A 411 19.34 6.73 -29.20
CA HIS A 411 18.29 5.71 -29.03
C HIS A 411 18.50 4.56 -30.02
N LEU A 412 17.86 3.43 -29.72
CA LEU A 412 17.74 2.27 -30.58
C LEU A 412 16.32 2.21 -31.10
N VAL A 413 16.17 2.00 -32.41
CA VAL A 413 14.88 1.68 -33.03
C VAL A 413 14.81 0.19 -33.31
N ASN A 414 13.59 -0.31 -33.47
CA ASN A 414 13.29 -1.71 -33.75
C ASN A 414 13.72 -2.70 -32.64
N VAL A 415 13.68 -2.28 -31.38
CA VAL A 415 14.00 -3.12 -30.22
C VAL A 415 12.85 -4.10 -29.95
N ASN A 416 13.19 -5.37 -29.72
CA ASN A 416 12.26 -6.47 -29.50
C ASN A 416 12.66 -7.30 -28.27
N TYR A 417 11.70 -7.53 -27.36
CA TYR A 417 11.88 -8.42 -26.20
C TYR A 417 12.18 -9.86 -26.65
N GLY A 418 13.03 -10.58 -25.90
CA GLY A 418 13.49 -11.94 -26.20
C GLY A 418 14.58 -12.03 -27.27
N ARG A 419 14.63 -11.09 -28.22
CA ARG A 419 15.75 -10.97 -29.18
C ARG A 419 16.88 -10.09 -28.66
N ASP A 420 16.53 -8.87 -28.24
CA ASP A 420 17.53 -7.82 -27.93
C ASP A 420 17.78 -7.68 -26.43
N TRP A 421 16.78 -8.01 -25.61
CA TRP A 421 16.84 -7.95 -24.15
C TRP A 421 15.82 -8.89 -23.52
N GLU A 422 16.03 -9.24 -22.25
CA GLU A 422 15.13 -10.05 -21.43
C GLU A 422 15.03 -9.42 -20.04
N ALA A 423 13.95 -9.71 -19.31
CA ALA A 423 13.77 -9.27 -17.93
C ALA A 423 13.95 -10.44 -16.95
N ASP A 424 14.38 -10.13 -15.73
CA ASP A 424 14.43 -11.09 -14.63
C ASP A 424 13.04 -11.35 -14.05
N VAL A 425 12.19 -10.32 -14.04
CA VAL A 425 10.80 -10.38 -13.59
C VAL A 425 9.88 -9.75 -14.65
N VAL A 426 8.81 -10.46 -15.00
CA VAL A 426 7.74 -9.94 -15.87
C VAL A 426 6.44 -9.99 -15.09
N GLY A 427 5.68 -8.89 -15.08
CA GLY A 427 4.40 -8.84 -14.37
C GLY A 427 3.51 -7.67 -14.77
N ASP A 428 2.30 -7.63 -14.23
CA ASP A 428 1.44 -6.44 -14.32
C ASP A 428 1.97 -5.37 -13.37
N ILE A 429 2.62 -4.34 -13.91
CA ILE A 429 3.19 -3.23 -13.13
C ILE A 429 2.73 -1.87 -13.68
N ALA A 430 1.71 -1.85 -14.53
CA ALA A 430 1.19 -0.62 -15.12
C ALA A 430 0.04 -0.05 -14.28
N LEU A 431 0.03 1.28 -14.16
CA LEU A 431 -1.03 2.04 -13.51
C LEU A 431 -2.22 2.21 -14.47
N ALA A 432 -3.41 1.86 -13.99
CA ALA A 432 -4.63 2.08 -14.74
C ALA A 432 -4.97 3.58 -14.81
N LYS A 433 -5.47 4.04 -15.97
CA LYS A 433 -5.91 5.42 -16.19
C LYS A 433 -7.39 5.46 -16.54
N GLU A 434 -7.98 6.64 -16.42
CA GLU A 434 -9.34 6.91 -16.91
C GLU A 434 -9.49 6.51 -18.39
N GLY A 435 -10.62 5.89 -18.74
CA GLY A 435 -10.92 5.42 -20.09
C GLY A 435 -10.29 4.07 -20.45
N TYR A 436 -9.38 3.52 -19.63
CA TYR A 436 -8.88 2.17 -19.86
C TYR A 436 -10.01 1.14 -19.72
N ARG A 437 -9.94 0.10 -20.55
CA ARG A 437 -11.01 -0.91 -20.62
C ARG A 437 -10.93 -1.89 -19.45
N CYS A 438 -12.08 -2.18 -18.86
CA CYS A 438 -12.24 -3.09 -17.75
C CYS A 438 -11.75 -4.50 -18.10
N ALA A 439 -10.89 -5.07 -17.26
CA ALA A 439 -10.39 -6.45 -17.43
C ALA A 439 -11.50 -7.51 -17.38
N GLN A 440 -12.67 -7.20 -16.79
CA GLN A 440 -13.79 -8.13 -16.63
C GLN A 440 -14.76 -8.13 -17.82
N CYS A 441 -15.03 -6.96 -18.42
CA CYS A 441 -16.08 -6.82 -19.45
C CYS A 441 -15.73 -5.92 -20.64
N GLY A 442 -14.53 -5.32 -20.67
CA GLY A 442 -14.07 -4.48 -21.77
C GLY A 442 -14.64 -3.06 -21.82
N THR A 443 -15.59 -2.70 -20.95
CA THR A 443 -16.15 -1.34 -20.88
C THR A 443 -15.10 -0.34 -20.38
N PRO A 444 -14.98 0.88 -20.95
CA PRO A 444 -14.14 1.94 -20.40
C PRO A 444 -14.46 2.22 -18.93
N MET A 445 -13.44 2.42 -18.10
CA MET A 445 -13.57 2.66 -16.67
C MET A 445 -13.36 4.13 -16.31
N ASP A 446 -14.04 4.58 -15.27
CA ASP A 446 -13.98 5.94 -14.75
C ASP A 446 -12.98 6.02 -13.61
N LEU A 447 -12.20 7.10 -13.55
CA LEU A 447 -11.36 7.41 -12.40
C LEU A 447 -12.09 8.40 -11.48
N ARG A 448 -12.28 8.02 -10.21
CA ARG A 448 -12.96 8.84 -9.20
C ARG A 448 -12.11 8.94 -7.95
N ARG A 449 -12.18 10.09 -7.27
CA ARG A 449 -11.53 10.28 -5.97
C ARG A 449 -12.46 9.86 -4.84
N GLY A 450 -11.89 9.44 -3.71
CA GLY A 450 -12.67 9.10 -2.53
C GLY A 450 -11.86 9.03 -1.25
N ILE A 451 -12.59 8.99 -0.13
CA ILE A 451 -12.04 8.86 1.21
C ILE A 451 -12.21 7.41 1.66
N GLU A 452 -11.11 6.72 1.96
CA GLU A 452 -11.13 5.42 2.62
C GLU A 452 -11.77 5.50 4.01
N MET A 453 -12.97 4.96 4.16
CA MET A 453 -13.75 4.99 5.40
C MET A 453 -13.40 3.83 6.35
N GLY A 454 -12.88 2.76 5.80
CA GLY A 454 -12.43 1.58 6.52
C GLY A 454 -11.97 0.50 5.57
N GLN A 455 -11.28 -0.50 6.12
CA GLN A 455 -10.68 -1.56 5.33
C GLN A 455 -10.84 -2.91 6.03
N VAL A 456 -10.99 -3.96 5.23
CA VAL A 456 -11.14 -5.35 5.67
C VAL A 456 -10.06 -6.21 5.02
N PHE A 457 -9.25 -6.88 5.85
CA PHE A 457 -8.08 -7.64 5.42
C PHE A 457 -8.20 -9.12 5.78
N LYS A 458 -7.82 -10.00 4.87
CA LYS A 458 -7.46 -11.39 5.17
C LYS A 458 -5.95 -11.50 5.35
N LEU A 459 -5.49 -11.49 6.61
CA LEU A 459 -4.06 -11.54 6.95
C LEU A 459 -3.46 -12.94 6.76
N GLY A 460 -4.29 -13.99 6.73
CA GLY A 460 -3.83 -15.36 6.64
C GLY A 460 -3.02 -15.75 7.88
N THR A 461 -1.93 -16.50 7.69
CA THR A 461 -1.08 -16.95 8.79
C THR A 461 0.11 -16.04 9.07
N ARG A 462 0.27 -14.91 8.37
CA ARG A 462 1.47 -14.05 8.42
C ARG A 462 1.93 -13.75 9.83
N TYR A 463 1.08 -13.12 10.65
CA TYR A 463 1.45 -12.77 12.03
C TYR A 463 1.59 -13.99 12.92
N SER A 464 0.72 -14.99 12.74
CA SER A 464 0.73 -16.20 13.56
C SER A 464 2.01 -17.02 13.38
N GLU A 465 2.55 -17.09 12.15
CA GLU A 465 3.80 -17.78 11.84
C GLU A 465 4.99 -17.01 12.39
N MET A 466 5.03 -15.69 12.18
CA MET A 466 6.13 -14.84 12.65
C MET A 466 6.26 -14.84 14.19
N MET A 467 5.14 -14.90 14.89
CA MET A 467 5.09 -14.79 16.36
C MET A 467 4.81 -16.12 17.09
N GLY A 468 4.71 -17.23 16.34
CA GLY A 468 4.50 -18.57 16.87
C GLY A 468 3.13 -18.79 17.56
N ALA A 469 2.07 -18.19 17.03
CA ALA A 469 0.71 -18.37 17.54
C ALA A 469 0.02 -19.57 16.88
N THR A 470 -0.12 -20.65 17.65
CA THR A 470 -0.68 -21.92 17.18
C THR A 470 -1.82 -22.40 18.08
N PHE A 471 -2.69 -23.26 17.55
CA PHE A 471 -3.70 -24.01 18.28
C PHE A 471 -3.62 -25.50 17.95
N LEU A 472 -4.19 -26.36 18.80
CA LEU A 472 -4.30 -27.80 18.51
C LEU A 472 -5.52 -28.10 17.63
N ASP A 473 -5.29 -28.71 16.46
CA ASP A 473 -6.34 -29.19 15.55
C ASP A 473 -7.09 -30.42 16.09
N ARG A 474 -8.01 -30.97 15.28
CA ARG A 474 -8.83 -32.14 15.66
C ARG A 474 -8.00 -33.39 15.91
N GLU A 475 -6.84 -33.49 15.28
CA GLU A 475 -5.88 -34.57 15.43
C GLU A 475 -4.82 -34.30 16.52
N GLY A 476 -4.92 -33.17 17.22
CA GLY A 476 -3.99 -32.76 18.27
C GLY A 476 -2.66 -32.22 17.75
N ARG A 477 -2.58 -31.78 16.48
CA ARG A 477 -1.38 -31.20 15.89
C ARG A 477 -1.41 -29.66 16.00
N PRO A 478 -0.26 -29.01 16.26
CA PRO A 478 -0.20 -27.55 16.28
C PRO A 478 -0.34 -26.99 14.86
N GLN A 479 -1.29 -26.07 14.69
CA GLN A 479 -1.50 -25.33 13.44
C GLN A 479 -1.40 -23.82 13.70
N PRO A 480 -0.77 -23.03 12.82
CA PRO A 480 -0.82 -21.57 12.90
C PRO A 480 -2.27 -21.09 12.73
N VAL A 481 -2.67 -20.09 13.51
CA VAL A 481 -4.04 -19.56 13.43
C VAL A 481 -4.19 -18.63 12.22
N VAL A 482 -5.31 -18.76 11.51
CA VAL A 482 -5.62 -17.91 10.36
C VAL A 482 -6.28 -16.62 10.86
N MET A 483 -5.84 -15.46 10.37
CA MET A 483 -6.23 -14.16 10.92
C MET A 483 -6.88 -13.23 9.89
N GLY A 484 -7.81 -12.40 10.36
CA GLY A 484 -8.32 -11.22 9.66
C GLY A 484 -8.17 -9.95 10.52
N SER A 485 -8.10 -8.78 9.89
CA SER A 485 -8.05 -7.47 10.55
C SER A 485 -9.00 -6.49 9.86
N TYR A 486 -9.71 -5.67 10.64
CA TYR A 486 -10.80 -4.86 10.15
C TYR A 486 -10.82 -3.49 10.87
N GLY A 487 -10.49 -2.40 10.16
CA GLY A 487 -10.40 -1.04 10.71
C GLY A 487 -11.51 -0.07 10.25
N ILE A 488 -12.00 0.81 11.13
CA ILE A 488 -12.84 2.00 10.82
C ILE A 488 -12.33 3.16 11.68
N GLY A 489 -11.97 4.30 11.07
CA GLY A 489 -11.63 5.53 11.79
C GLY A 489 -12.88 6.32 12.18
N THR A 490 -13.12 6.58 13.47
CA THR A 490 -14.38 7.19 13.92
C THR A 490 -14.43 8.69 13.68
N GLU A 491 -13.30 9.41 13.82
CA GLU A 491 -13.21 10.84 13.47
C GLU A 491 -13.27 11.05 11.95
N ARG A 492 -12.67 10.13 11.18
CA ARG A 492 -12.79 10.13 9.72
C ARG A 492 -14.25 9.93 9.31
N LEU A 493 -14.94 8.98 9.94
CA LEU A 493 -16.38 8.77 9.76
C LEU A 493 -17.20 10.01 10.14
N LEU A 494 -16.87 10.69 11.24
CA LEU A 494 -17.50 11.96 11.59
C LEU A 494 -17.35 13.00 10.48
N ALA A 495 -16.13 13.19 9.94
CA ALA A 495 -15.93 14.11 8.82
C ALA A 495 -16.73 13.70 7.59
N ALA A 496 -16.73 12.43 7.21
CA ALA A 496 -17.47 11.94 6.05
C ALA A 496 -18.99 12.10 6.21
N VAL A 497 -19.53 11.94 7.42
CA VAL A 497 -20.95 12.22 7.69
C VAL A 497 -21.28 13.68 7.37
N VAL A 498 -20.43 14.63 7.80
CA VAL A 498 -20.62 16.05 7.50
C VAL A 498 -20.42 16.32 6.01
N GLU A 499 -19.41 15.71 5.40
CA GLU A 499 -19.12 15.85 3.97
C GLU A 499 -20.29 15.39 3.10
N ALA A 500 -20.92 14.26 3.45
CA ALA A 500 -22.08 13.71 2.74
C ALA A 500 -23.41 14.42 3.06
N ASN A 501 -23.50 15.10 4.20
CA ASN A 501 -24.76 15.66 4.69
C ASN A 501 -24.59 17.11 5.16
N HIS A 502 -24.44 18.03 4.21
CA HIS A 502 -24.42 19.46 4.46
C HIS A 502 -25.04 20.26 3.31
N ASP A 503 -25.36 21.52 3.60
CA ASP A 503 -25.79 22.51 2.61
C ASP A 503 -25.13 23.88 2.91
N GLU A 504 -25.62 24.94 2.26
CA GLU A 504 -25.13 26.31 2.47
C GLU A 504 -25.38 26.83 3.90
N ALA A 505 -26.39 26.32 4.60
CA ALA A 505 -26.76 26.72 5.95
C ALA A 505 -25.93 26.00 7.03
N GLY A 506 -25.55 24.74 6.78
CA GLY A 506 -24.61 24.02 7.64
C GLY A 506 -24.75 22.50 7.57
N ILE A 507 -24.51 21.85 8.72
CA ILE A 507 -24.52 20.38 8.83
C ILE A 507 -25.95 19.86 8.93
N ILE A 508 -26.29 18.84 8.15
CA ILE A 508 -27.58 18.14 8.17
C ILE A 508 -27.35 16.75 8.76
N TRP A 509 -27.40 16.61 10.08
CA TRP A 509 -27.12 15.31 10.70
C TRP A 509 -28.14 14.23 10.34
N PRO A 510 -27.70 13.01 10.02
CA PRO A 510 -28.56 11.84 10.06
C PRO A 510 -29.25 11.74 11.43
N ARG A 511 -30.52 11.32 11.45
CA ARG A 511 -31.34 11.30 12.67
C ARG A 511 -30.70 10.50 13.82
N SER A 512 -29.99 9.43 13.50
CA SER A 512 -29.25 8.58 14.44
C SER A 512 -28.09 9.31 15.12
N LEU A 513 -27.50 10.31 14.46
CA LEU A 513 -26.23 10.94 14.85
C LEU A 513 -26.36 12.36 15.41
N ALA A 514 -27.48 13.06 15.18
CA ALA A 514 -27.69 14.44 15.63
C ALA A 514 -27.39 14.62 17.15
N PRO A 515 -26.54 15.59 17.56
CA PRO A 515 -26.08 15.74 18.95
C PRO A 515 -27.09 16.34 19.93
#